data_AF-A0A2T6B3H4-F1
#
_entry.id   AF-A0A2T6B3H4-F1
#
_cell.length_a   1.000
_cell.length_b   1.000
_cell.length_c   1.000
_cell.angle_alpha   90.00
_cell.angle_beta   90.00
_cell.angle_gamma   90.00
#
_symmetry.space_group_name_H-M   'P 1'
#
loop_
_entity.id
_entity.type
_entity.pdbx_description
1 polymer ?
#
loop_
_entity_poly.entity_id
_entity_poly.type
_entity_poly.pdbx_seq_one_letter_code
_entity_poly.pdbx_strand_id
1 'polypeptide(L)' 'MKISFSPFRSDAALTLSRQGDVLTIDGADLDFGPLPEGAVLPCEAVNCDWLASEVTRIDGVIHLTL' A
#
# COMPACT_ATOMS: atom_id res chain seq x y z
N MET A 1 -1.60 -9.34 -3.28
CA MET A 1 -1.20 -7.93 -3.39
C MET A 1 -0.25 -7.74 -4.55
N LYS A 2 -0.51 -6.73 -5.39
CA LYS A 2 0.33 -6.24 -6.48
C LYS A 2 0.90 -4.88 -6.06
N ILE A 3 2.20 -4.84 -5.83
CA ILE A 3 2.94 -3.65 -5.40
C ILE A 3 3.76 -3.16 -6.60
N SER A 4 3.47 -1.95 -7.07
CA SER A 4 4.28 -1.26 -8.07
C SER A 4 5.24 -0.30 -7.37
N PHE A 5 6.37 0.00 -8.00
CA PHE A 5 7.32 0.97 -7.48
C PHE A 5 7.48 2.12 -8.48
N SER A 6 7.47 3.34 -7.97
CA SER A 6 7.79 4.57 -8.69
C SER A 6 9.14 5.11 -8.20
N PRO A 7 9.90 5.84 -9.04
CA PRO A 7 11.14 6.45 -8.59
C PRO A 7 10.91 7.43 -7.43
N PHE A 8 11.48 7.11 -6.27
CA PHE A 8 11.42 7.95 -5.08
C PHE A 8 12.84 8.16 -4.54
N ARG A 9 13.27 9.42 -4.41
CA ARG A 9 14.56 9.74 -3.80
C ARG A 9 14.38 9.85 -2.29
N SER A 10 15.01 8.95 -1.54
CA SER A 10 15.12 9.02 -0.09
C SER A 10 16.53 8.65 0.34
N ASP A 11 16.98 9.24 1.44
CA ASP A 11 18.19 8.79 2.15
C ASP A 11 17.86 7.71 3.20
N ALA A 12 16.56 7.48 3.46
CA ALA A 12 16.08 6.44 4.38
C ALA A 12 16.00 5.08 3.67
N ALA A 13 16.27 4.01 4.42
CA ALA A 13 16.01 2.65 3.96
C ALA A 13 14.51 2.35 4.04
N LEU A 14 13.95 1.82 2.95
CA LEU A 14 12.56 1.35 2.90
C LEU A 14 12.53 -0.15 3.24
N THR A 15 11.81 -0.52 4.29
CA THR A 15 11.59 -1.93 4.67
C THR A 15 10.13 -2.33 4.46
N LEU A 16 9.93 -3.49 3.82
CA LEU A 16 8.60 -3.97 3.44
C LEU A 16 8.40 -5.42 3.86
N SER A 17 7.23 -5.71 4.43
CA SER A 17 6.79 -7.05 4.81
C SER A 17 5.32 -7.23 4.42
N ARG A 18 4.95 -8.35 3.78
CA ARG A 18 3.57 -8.61 3.35
C ARG A 18 3.03 -9.87 4.02
N GLN A 19 1.87 -9.74 4.67
CA GLN A 19 1.10 -10.87 5.18
C GLN A 19 -0.37 -10.76 4.75
N GLY A 20 -0.79 -11.56 3.77
CA GLY A 20 -2.14 -11.48 3.22
C GLY A 20 -2.41 -10.10 2.61
N ASP A 21 -3.42 -9.41 3.14
CA ASP A 21 -3.80 -8.04 2.79
C ASP A 21 -3.18 -6.97 3.69
N VAL A 22 -2.30 -7.36 4.61
CA VAL A 22 -1.53 -6.44 5.45
C VAL A 22 -0.16 -6.20 4.81
N LEU A 23 0.20 -4.92 4.67
CA LEU A 23 1.53 -4.49 4.26
C LEU A 23 2.18 -3.71 5.40
N THR A 24 3.26 -4.25 5.95
CA THR A 24 4.10 -3.54 6.91
C THR A 24 5.12 -2.69 6.15
N ILE A 25 5.15 -1.38 6.41
CA ILE A 25 6.10 -0.42 5.86
C ILE A 25 6.84 0.24 7.03
N ASP A 26 8.16 0.08 7.09
CA ASP A 26 8.99 0.61 8.19
C ASP A 26 8.49 0.26 9.60
N GLY A 27 7.92 -0.95 9.74
CA GLY A 27 7.36 -1.46 10.99
C GLY A 27 5.92 -1.00 11.28
N ALA A 28 5.31 -0.17 10.44
CA ALA A 28 3.91 0.22 10.54
C ALA A 28 3.03 -0.67 9.66
N ASP A 29 2.00 -1.27 10.26
CA ASP A 29 1.06 -2.16 9.55
C ASP A 29 -0.07 -1.36 8.88
N LEU A 30 -0.21 -1.56 7.57
CA LEU A 30 -1.34 -1.09 6.77
C LEU A 30 -2.24 -2.28 6.45
N ASP A 31 -3.40 -2.38 7.12
CA ASP A 31 -4.38 -3.44 6.90
C ASP A 31 -5.41 -3.03 5.84
N PHE A 32 -5.32 -3.65 4.66
CA PHE A 32 -6.28 -3.47 3.56
C PHE A 32 -7.36 -4.54 3.52
N GLY A 33 -7.41 -5.45 4.49
CA GLY A 33 -8.45 -6.47 4.61
C GLY A 33 -9.88 -5.91 4.53
N PRO A 34 -10.19 -4.79 5.23
CA PRO A 34 -11.51 -4.16 5.18
C PRO A 34 -11.88 -3.49 3.84
N LEU A 35 -10.93 -3.30 2.91
CA LEU A 35 -11.20 -2.64 1.63
C LEU A 35 -12.07 -3.56 0.74
N PRO A 36 -13.32 -3.21 0.41
CA PRO A 36 -14.16 -4.09 -0.39
C PRO A 36 -13.71 -4.15 -1.85
N GLU A 37 -14.15 -5.19 -2.56
CA GLU A 37 -13.92 -5.34 -4.00
C GLU A 37 -14.45 -4.12 -4.78
N GLY A 38 -13.66 -3.63 -5.73
CA GLY A 38 -14.00 -2.44 -6.54
C GLY A 38 -13.90 -1.11 -5.80
N ALA A 39 -13.53 -1.10 -4.51
CA ALA A 39 -13.35 0.13 -3.76
C ALA A 39 -11.98 0.75 -3.98
N VAL A 40 -11.94 2.06 -3.73
CA VAL A 40 -10.77 2.92 -3.83
C VAL A 40 -10.53 3.54 -2.46
N LEU A 41 -9.31 3.42 -1.94
CA LEU A 41 -8.84 4.10 -0.75
C LEU A 41 -7.86 5.20 -1.18
N PRO A 42 -8.24 6.48 -1.03
CA PRO A 42 -7.37 7.60 -1.36
C PRO A 42 -6.09 7.58 -0.54
N CYS A 43 -4.99 8.09 -1.12
CA CYS A 43 -3.71 8.15 -0.41
C CYS A 43 -3.82 9.01 0.87
N GLU A 44 -4.60 10.10 0.87
CA GLU A 44 -4.74 10.95 2.06
C GLU A 44 -5.44 10.25 3.24
N ALA A 45 -6.18 9.16 2.97
CA ALA A 45 -6.81 8.35 4.00
C ALA A 45 -5.84 7.33 4.62
N VAL A 46 -4.68 7.10 3.96
CA VAL A 46 -3.61 6.24 4.43
C VAL A 46 -2.50 7.13 4.98
N ASN A 47 -2.27 7.09 6.29
CA ASN A 47 -1.23 7.89 6.92
C ASN A 47 0.18 7.30 6.65
N CYS A 48 0.60 7.27 5.39
CA CYS A 48 1.83 6.66 4.90
C CYS A 48 2.48 7.49 3.78
N ASP A 49 3.63 8.08 4.06
CA ASP A 49 4.36 8.96 3.13
C ASP A 49 4.94 8.22 1.91
N TRP A 50 5.12 6.91 2.03
CA TRP A 50 5.65 6.07 0.95
C TRP A 50 4.62 5.71 -0.12
N LEU A 51 3.36 6.11 0.03
CA LEU A 51 2.30 5.70 -0.88
C LEU A 51 2.16 6.71 -2.03
N ALA A 52 2.50 6.29 -3.25
CA ALA A 52 2.49 7.12 -4.45
C ALA A 52 1.19 7.03 -5.27
N SER A 53 0.24 6.18 -4.88
CA SER A 53 -1.07 6.07 -5.53
C SER A 53 -2.20 5.76 -4.55
N GLU A 54 -3.44 5.87 -5.02
CA GLU A 54 -4.59 5.26 -4.36
C GLU A 54 -4.38 3.74 -4.20
N VAL A 55 -5.03 3.14 -3.19
CA VAL A 55 -5.08 1.69 -3.02
C VAL A 55 -6.42 1.19 -3.53
N THR A 56 -6.39 0.22 -4.43
CA THR A 56 -7.61 -0.33 -5.05
C THR A 56 -7.66 -1.83 -4.89
N ARG A 57 -8.87 -2.39 -4.83
CA ARG A 57 -9.07 -3.85 -4.88
C ARG A 57 -9.72 -4.23 -6.21
N ILE A 58 -9.00 -5.02 -7.00
CA ILE A 58 -9.43 -5.48 -8.32
C ILE A 58 -9.22 -7.00 -8.39
N ASP A 59 -10.30 -7.72 -8.69
CA ASP A 59 -10.35 -9.18 -8.76
C ASP A 59 -9.81 -9.86 -7.49
N GLY A 60 -10.16 -9.31 -6.32
CA GLY A 60 -9.72 -9.78 -5.01
C GLY A 60 -8.28 -9.43 -4.66
N VAL A 61 -7.56 -8.71 -5.53
CA VAL A 61 -6.16 -8.34 -5.32
C VAL A 61 -6.05 -6.87 -4.95
N ILE A 62 -5.30 -6.56 -3.89
CA ILE A 62 -4.91 -5.18 -3.55
C ILE A 62 -3.82 -4.68 -4.51
N HIS A 63 -4.05 -3.51 -5.10
CA HIS A 63 -3.16 -2.82 -6.04
C HIS A 63 -2.77 -1.47 -5.44
N LEU A 64 -1.46 -1.21 -5.38
CA LEU A 64 -0.91 0.06 -4.92
C LEU A 64 0.45 0.34 -5.57
N THR A 65 0.89 1.59 -5.48
CA THR A 65 2.22 2.04 -5.89
C THR A 65 2.91 2.70 -4.71
N LEU A 66 4.15 2.28 -4.45
CA LEU A 66 5.08 2.96 -3.55
C LEU A 66 6.01 3.87 -4.34
#